data_AF-A0A960PCF3-F1
#
_entry.id   AF-A0A960PCF3-F1
#
_cell.length_a   1.000
_cell.length_b   1.000
_cell.length_c   1.000
_cell.angle_alpha   90.00
_cell.angle_beta   90.00
_cell.angle_gamma   90.00
#
_symmetry.space_group_name_H-M   'P 1'
#
loop_
_entity.id
_entity.type
_entity.pdbx_description
1 polymer ?
#
loop_
_entity_poly.entity_id
_entity_poly.type
_entity_poly.pdbx_seq_one_letter_code
_entity_poly.pdbx_strand_id
1 'polypeptide(L)'
;MTQRAYRVRQPGACNLPARPEVAILGLRHGASFEGPIVRAASLQAAPGEILAIFGRRLGPEQLAGAEVLDGKLTTKVGGVRVLVDGRPAPMIFASSGQVGAIVPYETPLTDVLASLLQVEVDGVVSESVLLRIDEAQPGIFTLDSSGSGPGAILNQDGSLNTAANPAHPGEIISLWATGEGQTDPPGVDGLIAAGALPKPRLAVSAEVAGQSATIAYAGAAPGLTAGVMQVNVVLPATLDRSGALPVLLYVGDRPSSVYPGVTVFVEP
;
A
#
# COMPACT_ATOMS: atom_id res chain seq x y z
N MET A 1 9.30 42.60 -62.46
CA MET A 1 8.83 42.34 -61.09
C MET A 1 9.27 40.94 -60.71
N THR A 2 10.34 40.81 -59.93
CA THR A 2 10.95 39.50 -59.62
C THR A 2 10.93 39.32 -58.11
N GLN A 3 10.01 38.48 -57.61
CA GLN A 3 9.90 38.16 -56.19
C GLN A 3 11.07 37.27 -55.76
N ARG A 4 11.87 37.74 -54.80
CA ARG A 4 12.85 36.93 -54.08
C ARG A 4 12.13 36.18 -52.96
N ALA A 5 12.09 34.85 -53.05
CA ALA A 5 11.62 33.99 -51.96
C ALA A 5 12.64 33.99 -50.82
N TYR A 6 12.26 34.52 -49.66
CA TYR A 6 13.02 34.38 -48.41
C TYR A 6 12.78 32.97 -47.86
N ARG A 7 13.84 32.14 -47.83
CA ARG A 7 13.81 30.82 -47.19
C ARG A 7 14.08 31.01 -45.70
N VAL A 8 13.04 30.94 -44.87
CA VAL A 8 13.18 30.89 -43.41
C VAL A 8 13.87 29.56 -43.05
N ARG A 9 15.09 29.61 -42.49
CA ARG A 9 15.69 28.43 -41.86
C ARG A 9 14.93 28.16 -40.57
N GLN A 10 14.28 27.00 -40.48
CA GLN A 10 13.84 26.46 -39.18
C GLN A 10 15.10 26.28 -38.29
N PRO A 11 15.09 26.73 -37.03
CA PRO A 11 16.13 26.35 -36.09
C PRO A 11 16.08 24.82 -35.92
N GLY A 12 17.23 24.16 -36.05
CA GLY A 12 17.34 22.72 -35.86
C GLY A 12 16.79 22.32 -34.49
N ALA A 13 15.93 21.31 -34.48
CA ALA A 13 15.48 20.69 -33.24
C ALA A 13 16.71 20.29 -32.43
N CYS A 14 16.86 20.90 -31.25
CA CYS A 14 17.87 20.50 -30.28
C CYS A 14 17.43 19.13 -29.75
N ASN A 15 17.86 18.05 -30.42
CA ASN A 15 17.76 16.69 -29.88
C ASN A 15 18.81 16.57 -28.75
N LEU A 16 18.46 17.11 -27.58
CA LEU A 16 19.14 16.71 -26.36
C LEU A 16 18.91 15.20 -26.19
N PRO A 17 19.95 14.39 -25.92
CA PRO A 17 19.72 13.00 -25.55
C PRO A 17 18.79 13.00 -24.34
N ALA A 18 17.68 12.25 -24.43
CA ALA A 18 16.77 12.07 -23.30
C ALA A 18 17.60 11.62 -22.10
N ARG A 19 17.59 12.41 -21.01
CA ARG A 19 18.29 12.03 -19.79
C ARG A 19 17.80 10.63 -19.39
N PRO A 20 18.64 9.79 -18.79
CA PRO A 20 18.15 8.61 -18.14
C PRO A 20 17.28 9.02 -16.93
N GLU A 21 16.01 9.34 -17.19
CA GLU A 21 15.04 9.78 -16.21
C GLU A 21 14.56 8.59 -15.37
N VAL A 22 14.61 8.73 -14.03
CA VAL A 22 13.86 7.88 -13.12
C VAL A 22 12.42 8.36 -13.16
N ALA A 23 11.50 7.44 -13.45
CA ALA A 23 10.14 7.81 -13.80
C ALA A 23 9.14 6.92 -13.06
N ILE A 24 8.22 7.56 -12.35
CA ILE A 24 7.03 6.91 -11.78
C ILE A 24 5.99 6.77 -12.89
N LEU A 25 5.54 5.55 -13.12
CA LEU A 25 4.57 5.21 -14.15
C LEU A 25 3.23 4.77 -13.56
N GLY A 26 3.25 4.17 -12.37
CA GLY A 26 2.06 3.76 -11.64
C GLY A 26 2.26 3.85 -10.12
N LEU A 27 1.16 4.09 -9.42
CA LEU A 27 1.08 4.06 -7.97
C LEU A 27 -0.10 3.18 -7.59
N ARG A 28 0.14 2.25 -6.66
CA ARG A 28 -0.87 1.31 -6.19
C ARG A 28 -0.82 1.19 -4.67
N HIS A 29 -1.97 0.91 -4.09
CA HIS A 29 -2.06 0.47 -2.70
C HIS A 29 -1.29 -0.86 -2.54
N GLY A 30 -0.40 -0.96 -1.56
CA GLY A 30 0.59 -2.03 -1.46
C GLY A 30 0.01 -3.41 -1.12
N ALA A 31 -1.19 -3.45 -0.54
CA ALA A 31 -1.92 -4.69 -0.27
C ALA A 31 -2.86 -5.12 -1.41
N SER A 32 -3.83 -4.26 -1.78
CA SER A 32 -4.84 -4.55 -2.81
C SER A 32 -4.36 -4.37 -4.26
N PHE A 33 -3.17 -3.80 -4.47
CA PHE A 33 -2.67 -3.39 -5.79
C PHE A 33 -3.67 -2.52 -6.57
N GLU A 34 -4.63 -1.89 -5.90
CA GLU A 34 -5.57 -0.96 -6.53
C GLU A 34 -4.87 0.34 -6.90
N GLY A 35 -5.20 0.84 -8.08
CA GLY A 35 -4.54 2.00 -8.70
C GLY A 35 -4.10 1.70 -10.13
N PRO A 36 -3.89 2.73 -10.96
CA PRO A 36 -3.66 2.52 -12.37
C PRO A 36 -2.19 2.16 -12.59
N ILE A 37 -1.92 1.52 -13.71
CA ILE A 37 -0.56 1.41 -14.28
C ILE A 37 -0.24 2.68 -15.11
N VAL A 38 -1.16 3.65 -15.14
CA VAL A 38 -1.06 4.91 -15.90
C VAL A 38 -1.45 6.09 -15.01
N ARG A 39 -0.49 6.97 -14.66
CA ARG A 39 -0.58 8.34 -14.10
C ARG A 39 -1.79 8.88 -13.26
N ALA A 40 -2.92 8.19 -12.99
CA ALA A 40 -4.13 8.85 -12.45
C ALA A 40 -5.30 7.97 -11.89
N ALA A 41 -5.14 7.05 -10.94
CA ALA A 41 -6.30 6.28 -10.42
C ALA A 41 -6.17 5.68 -9.01
N SER A 42 -5.08 5.92 -8.30
CA SER A 42 -5.01 5.86 -6.83
C SER A 42 -4.03 6.94 -6.41
N LEU A 43 -4.46 8.19 -6.63
CA LEU A 43 -3.76 9.36 -6.11
C LEU A 43 -4.15 9.62 -4.65
N GLN A 44 -4.80 8.66 -4.00
CA GLN A 44 -5.18 8.74 -2.60
C GLN A 44 -4.21 7.85 -1.84
N ALA A 45 -3.76 8.32 -0.69
CA ALA A 45 -3.05 7.50 0.26
C ALA A 45 -3.47 7.87 1.68
N ALA A 46 -3.17 7.04 2.67
CA ALA A 46 -3.35 7.35 4.07
C ALA A 46 -2.01 7.34 4.82
N PRO A 47 -1.88 8.08 5.94
CA PRO A 47 -0.73 7.93 6.83
C PRO A 47 -0.56 6.46 7.26
N GLY A 48 0.65 5.93 7.19
CA GLY A 48 0.93 4.52 7.48
C GLY A 48 0.63 3.55 6.33
N GLU A 49 0.07 3.99 5.21
CA GLU A 49 -0.19 3.09 4.07
C GLU A 49 1.10 2.64 3.39
N ILE A 50 1.22 1.35 3.09
CA ILE A 50 2.24 0.82 2.19
C ILE A 50 1.83 1.09 0.75
N LEU A 51 2.70 1.75 -0.01
CA LEU A 51 2.54 2.01 -1.43
C LEU A 51 3.44 1.10 -2.27
N ALA A 52 2.89 0.58 -3.37
CA ALA A 52 3.62 -0.05 -4.45
C ALA A 52 3.80 0.95 -5.60
N ILE A 53 5.03 1.41 -5.80
CA ILE A 53 5.40 2.41 -6.78
C ILE A 53 6.04 1.72 -7.98
N PHE A 54 5.43 1.82 -9.16
CA PHE A 54 5.90 1.19 -10.39
C PHE A 54 6.52 2.23 -11.32
N GLY A 55 7.59 1.84 -12.01
CA GLY A 55 8.29 2.79 -12.87
C GLY A 55 9.44 2.19 -13.66
N ARG A 56 10.36 3.08 -14.06
CA ARG A 56 11.62 2.71 -14.73
C ARG A 56 12.78 3.35 -14.00
N ARG A 57 13.84 2.55 -13.82
CA ARG A 57 15.09 2.95 -13.15
C ARG A 57 14.84 3.48 -11.73
N LEU A 58 13.87 2.89 -11.03
CA LEU A 58 13.54 3.30 -9.66
C LEU A 58 14.53 2.78 -8.61
N GLY A 59 15.50 1.96 -9.02
CA GLY A 59 16.45 1.33 -8.11
C GLY A 59 17.35 0.31 -8.80
N PRO A 60 18.03 -0.55 -8.04
CA PRO A 60 18.96 -1.54 -8.56
C PRO A 60 18.24 -2.64 -9.36
N GLU A 61 18.95 -3.29 -10.30
CA GLU A 61 18.38 -4.41 -11.06
C GLU A 61 18.07 -5.64 -10.19
N GLN A 62 18.91 -5.88 -9.18
CA GLN A 62 18.63 -6.88 -8.16
C GLN A 62 17.82 -6.23 -7.04
N LEU A 63 16.74 -6.88 -6.61
CA LEU A 63 15.91 -6.40 -5.51
C LEU A 63 16.76 -6.24 -4.24
N ALA A 64 16.71 -5.04 -3.67
CA ALA A 64 17.21 -4.73 -2.34
C ALA A 64 16.03 -4.72 -1.36
N GLY A 65 16.12 -5.50 -0.28
CA GLY A 65 15.06 -5.63 0.72
C GLY A 65 15.19 -4.62 1.85
N ALA A 66 14.17 -4.58 2.72
CA ALA A 66 14.12 -3.73 3.89
C ALA A 66 15.32 -3.98 4.82
N GLU A 67 15.82 -2.90 5.43
CA GLU A 67 16.83 -2.94 6.47
C GLU A 67 16.25 -2.38 7.77
N VAL A 68 16.58 -3.00 8.91
CA VAL A 68 16.14 -2.55 10.23
C VAL A 68 17.34 -1.98 10.99
N LEU A 69 17.23 -0.74 11.45
CA LEU A 69 18.19 -0.07 12.31
C LEU A 69 17.46 0.53 13.51
N ASP A 70 17.96 0.25 14.73
CA ASP A 70 17.37 0.74 15.99
C ASP A 70 15.86 0.47 16.13
N GLY A 71 15.44 -0.72 15.68
CA GLY A 71 14.04 -1.15 15.73
C GLY A 71 13.13 -0.44 14.71
N LYS A 72 13.69 0.26 13.72
CA LYS A 72 12.94 0.92 12.65
C LYS A 72 13.42 0.50 11.26
N LEU A 73 12.52 0.46 10.30
CA LEU A 73 12.87 0.40 8.89
C LEU A 73 13.67 1.63 8.48
N THR A 74 14.73 1.42 7.70
CA THR A 74 15.49 2.52 7.12
C THR A 74 14.67 3.24 6.06
N THR A 75 15.01 4.50 5.80
CA THR A 75 14.38 5.33 4.76
C THR A 75 15.16 5.32 3.45
N LYS A 76 16.19 4.48 3.34
CA LYS A 76 17.00 4.29 2.15
C LYS A 76 17.36 2.81 1.99
N VAL A 77 17.03 2.24 0.84
CA VAL A 77 17.33 0.83 0.49
C VAL A 77 17.90 0.80 -0.93
N GLY A 78 19.04 0.13 -1.12
CA GLY A 78 19.63 -0.05 -2.44
C GLY A 78 19.93 1.25 -3.21
N GLY A 79 20.26 2.34 -2.51
CA GLY A 79 20.49 3.66 -3.14
C GLY A 79 19.23 4.54 -3.30
N VAL A 80 18.05 3.99 -2.99
CA VAL A 80 16.74 4.60 -3.28
C VAL A 80 16.09 5.18 -2.03
N ARG A 81 15.47 6.35 -2.16
CA ARG A 81 14.56 6.96 -1.18
C ARG A 81 13.22 7.28 -1.82
N VAL A 82 12.14 7.12 -1.09
CA VAL A 82 10.83 7.69 -1.43
C VAL A 82 10.62 8.92 -0.56
N LEU A 83 10.17 10.02 -1.16
CA LEU A 83 9.92 11.28 -0.48
C LEU A 83 8.44 11.63 -0.57
N VAL A 84 7.82 11.99 0.56
CA VAL A 84 6.47 12.55 0.62
C VAL A 84 6.58 13.95 1.23
N ASP A 85 6.27 14.98 0.44
CA ASP A 85 6.48 16.39 0.80
C ASP A 85 7.92 16.68 1.27
N GLY A 86 8.89 16.02 0.64
CA GLY A 86 10.31 16.11 0.97
C GLY A 86 10.75 15.29 2.20
N ARG A 87 9.83 14.60 2.89
CA ARG A 87 10.16 13.73 4.02
C ARG A 87 10.48 12.30 3.55
N PRO A 88 11.61 11.70 3.97
CA PRO A 88 11.93 10.32 3.63
C PRO A 88 10.95 9.31 4.25
N ALA A 89 10.35 8.49 3.40
CA ALA A 89 9.47 7.39 3.79
C ALA A 89 10.26 6.15 4.23
N PRO A 90 9.79 5.37 5.21
CA PRO A 90 10.30 4.04 5.49
C PRO A 90 10.20 3.12 4.26
N MET A 91 11.24 2.34 3.98
CA MET A 91 11.37 1.53 2.76
C MET A 91 11.18 0.04 3.04
N ILE A 92 10.38 -0.64 2.22
CA ILE A 92 10.17 -2.10 2.25
C ILE A 92 11.08 -2.82 1.26
N PHE A 93 11.21 -2.29 0.04
CA PHE A 93 12.13 -2.82 -0.96
C PHE A 93 12.37 -1.80 -2.07
N ALA A 94 13.43 -2.01 -2.85
CA ALA A 94 13.70 -1.27 -4.07
C ALA A 94 14.21 -2.20 -5.19
N SER A 95 13.71 -1.96 -6.41
CA SER A 95 14.17 -2.60 -7.64
C SER A 95 14.04 -1.63 -8.82
N SER A 96 14.59 -1.97 -9.97
CA SER A 96 14.58 -1.12 -11.17
C SER A 96 13.17 -0.82 -11.68
N GLY A 97 12.21 -1.74 -11.49
CA GLY A 97 10.83 -1.62 -11.94
C GLY A 97 9.81 -1.25 -10.86
N GLN A 98 10.13 -1.46 -9.58
CA GLN A 98 9.18 -1.30 -8.48
C GLN A 98 9.86 -0.96 -7.15
N VAL A 99 9.23 -0.11 -6.36
CA VAL A 99 9.64 0.27 -5.01
C VAL A 99 8.45 0.12 -4.07
N GLY A 100 8.70 -0.38 -2.86
CA GLY A 100 7.71 -0.43 -1.76
C GLY A 100 8.12 0.51 -0.65
N ALA A 101 7.24 1.41 -0.24
CA ALA A 101 7.49 2.37 0.84
C ALA A 101 6.22 2.67 1.65
N ILE A 102 6.38 3.12 2.89
CA ILE A 102 5.27 3.47 3.79
C ILE A 102 5.09 4.98 3.81
N VAL A 103 3.86 5.47 3.64
CA VAL A 103 3.54 6.89 3.82
C VAL A 103 3.84 7.28 5.28
N PRO A 104 4.70 8.27 5.53
CA PRO A 104 4.99 8.75 6.88
C PRO A 104 3.71 9.09 7.66
N TYR A 105 3.59 8.66 8.91
CA TYR A 105 2.44 9.00 9.77
C TYR A 105 2.32 10.51 9.99
N GLU A 106 3.42 11.25 9.93
CA GLU A 106 3.45 12.70 10.02
C GLU A 106 2.98 13.43 8.75
N THR A 107 2.61 12.70 7.71
CA THR A 107 2.05 13.29 6.48
C THR A 107 0.66 13.91 6.77
N PRO A 108 0.47 15.22 6.56
CA PRO A 108 -0.81 15.87 6.81
C PRO A 108 -1.91 15.38 5.86
N LEU A 109 -3.14 15.33 6.35
CA LEU A 109 -4.32 15.10 5.53
C LEU A 109 -4.53 16.25 4.54
N THR A 110 -5.08 15.94 3.36
CA THR A 110 -5.40 16.94 2.34
C THR A 110 -6.76 16.66 1.72
N ASP A 111 -7.58 17.70 1.54
CA ASP A 111 -8.89 17.58 0.86
C ASP A 111 -8.75 17.55 -0.68
N VAL A 112 -7.56 17.86 -1.20
CA VAL A 112 -7.22 17.95 -2.61
C VAL A 112 -5.89 17.27 -2.91
N LEU A 113 -5.59 17.05 -4.19
CA LEU A 113 -4.29 16.57 -4.67
C LEU A 113 -3.22 17.65 -4.43
N ALA A 114 -2.45 17.52 -3.36
CA ALA A 114 -1.48 18.54 -2.93
C ALA A 114 -0.14 17.97 -2.43
N SER A 115 -0.14 16.77 -1.83
CA SER A 115 1.10 16.17 -1.35
C SER A 115 1.95 15.65 -2.51
N LEU A 116 3.25 15.88 -2.47
CA LEU A 116 4.19 15.52 -3.53
C LEU A 116 4.91 14.23 -3.18
N LEU A 117 4.67 13.18 -3.97
CA LEU A 117 5.44 11.94 -3.92
C LEU A 117 6.54 11.95 -4.99
N GLN A 118 7.76 11.64 -4.58
CA GLN A 118 8.92 11.53 -5.48
C GLN A 118 9.76 10.30 -5.12
N VAL A 119 10.47 9.76 -6.12
CA VAL A 119 11.50 8.73 -5.91
C VAL A 119 12.85 9.36 -6.21
N GLU A 120 13.81 9.19 -5.30
CA GLU A 120 15.20 9.58 -5.49
C GLU A 120 16.10 8.34 -5.58
N VAL A 121 16.92 8.27 -6.62
CA VAL A 121 17.90 7.20 -6.83
C VAL A 121 19.28 7.84 -6.95
N ASP A 122 20.15 7.57 -5.96
CA ASP A 122 21.52 8.10 -5.91
C ASP A 122 21.63 9.62 -6.16
N GLY A 123 20.68 10.38 -5.61
CA GLY A 123 20.60 11.84 -5.72
C GLY A 123 19.86 12.35 -6.97
N VAL A 124 19.39 11.48 -7.86
CA VAL A 124 18.53 11.85 -8.99
C VAL A 124 17.06 11.69 -8.59
N VAL A 125 16.31 12.78 -8.60
CA VAL A 125 14.90 12.82 -8.20
C VAL A 125 13.98 12.71 -9.42
N SER A 126 12.89 11.95 -9.29
CA SER A 126 11.83 11.85 -10.29
C SER A 126 10.98 13.13 -10.38
N GLU A 127 10.17 13.22 -11.44
CA GLU A 127 8.99 14.08 -11.44
C GLU A 127 8.05 13.72 -10.27
N SER A 128 7.32 14.71 -9.77
CA SER A 128 6.38 14.52 -8.67
C SER A 128 5.06 13.89 -9.13
N VAL A 129 4.53 13.01 -8.30
CA VAL A 129 3.14 12.54 -8.36
C VAL A 129 2.36 13.22 -7.24
N LEU A 130 1.22 13.81 -7.57
CA LEU A 130 0.36 14.46 -6.58
C LEU A 130 -0.52 13.43 -5.88
N LEU A 131 -0.57 13.50 -4.55
CA LEU A 131 -1.41 12.69 -3.68
C LEU A 131 -2.45 13.56 -2.97
N ARG A 132 -3.61 12.97 -2.71
CA ARG A 132 -4.56 13.38 -1.70
C ARG A 132 -4.35 12.45 -0.51
N ILE A 133 -4.18 13.01 0.68
CA ILE A 133 -3.95 12.22 1.89
C ILE A 133 -5.26 12.14 2.67
N ASP A 134 -5.88 10.96 2.64
CA ASP A 134 -7.15 10.66 3.29
C ASP A 134 -6.92 10.13 4.72
N GLU A 135 -7.97 10.15 5.55
CA GLU A 135 -7.91 9.65 6.93
C GLU A 135 -7.62 8.15 7.02
N ALA A 136 -8.06 7.37 6.03
CA ALA A 136 -7.78 5.95 5.86
C ALA A 136 -7.96 5.51 4.40
N GLN A 137 -7.25 4.47 4.01
CA GLN A 137 -7.31 3.79 2.71
C GLN A 137 -7.01 2.31 2.94
N PRO A 138 -7.90 1.54 3.57
CA PRO A 138 -7.55 0.19 3.98
C PRO A 138 -7.41 -0.76 2.79
N GLY A 139 -6.47 -1.70 2.88
CA GLY A 139 -6.42 -2.84 1.96
C GLY A 139 -5.83 -4.07 2.62
N ILE A 140 -6.38 -5.23 2.27
CA ILE A 140 -6.01 -6.53 2.84
C ILE A 140 -4.93 -7.16 1.97
N PHE A 141 -3.87 -7.71 2.59
CA PHE A 141 -2.81 -8.40 1.86
C PHE A 141 -3.32 -9.75 1.33
N THR A 142 -2.87 -10.15 0.13
CA THR A 142 -3.19 -11.45 -0.46
C THR A 142 -1.99 -12.39 -0.46
N LEU A 143 -2.23 -13.70 -0.44
CA LEU A 143 -1.18 -14.71 -0.37
C LEU A 143 -0.20 -14.64 -1.55
N ASP A 144 -0.73 -14.28 -2.73
CA ASP A 144 0.03 -14.20 -3.98
C ASP A 144 0.55 -12.79 -4.28
N SER A 145 0.27 -11.81 -3.41
CA SER A 145 0.58 -10.39 -3.65
C SER A 145 0.00 -9.85 -4.96
N SER A 146 -1.14 -10.38 -5.43
CA SER A 146 -1.87 -9.83 -6.59
C SER A 146 -2.84 -8.72 -6.20
N GLY A 147 -3.22 -8.65 -4.91
CA GLY A 147 -4.23 -7.75 -4.40
C GLY A 147 -5.67 -8.25 -4.53
N SER A 148 -5.84 -9.50 -4.96
CA SER A 148 -7.14 -10.14 -5.17
C SER A 148 -7.11 -11.62 -4.81
N GLY A 149 -8.27 -12.21 -4.50
CA GLY A 149 -8.35 -13.64 -4.19
C GLY A 149 -7.93 -13.95 -2.75
N PRO A 150 -7.35 -15.14 -2.47
CA PRO A 150 -7.09 -15.58 -1.09
C PRO A 150 -6.25 -14.59 -0.29
N GLY A 151 -6.80 -14.12 0.82
CA GLY A 151 -6.11 -13.21 1.74
C GLY A 151 -4.95 -13.89 2.44
N ALA A 152 -3.94 -13.10 2.81
CA ALA A 152 -2.98 -13.49 3.84
C ALA A 152 -3.75 -13.63 5.16
N ILE A 153 -4.26 -14.84 5.39
CA ILE A 153 -5.19 -15.15 6.48
C ILE A 153 -4.73 -16.42 7.17
N LEU A 154 -4.72 -16.40 8.50
CA LEU A 154 -4.58 -17.59 9.33
C LEU A 154 -5.91 -17.94 9.99
N ASN A 155 -6.18 -19.23 10.13
CA ASN A 155 -7.30 -19.76 10.91
C ASN A 155 -7.01 -19.63 12.41
N GLN A 156 -8.01 -19.94 13.24
CA GLN A 156 -7.94 -19.79 14.71
C GLN A 156 -6.81 -20.62 15.35
N ASP A 157 -6.47 -21.76 14.76
CA ASP A 157 -5.39 -22.64 15.18
C ASP A 157 -4.00 -22.21 14.67
N GLY A 158 -3.92 -21.09 13.94
CA GLY A 158 -2.69 -20.54 13.36
C GLY A 158 -2.27 -21.14 12.02
N SER A 159 -3.07 -22.05 11.45
CA SER A 159 -2.82 -22.64 10.14
C SER A 159 -3.19 -21.68 9.00
N LEU A 160 -2.58 -21.85 7.82
CA LEU A 160 -2.84 -20.99 6.66
C LEU A 160 -4.22 -21.26 6.07
N ASN A 161 -5.06 -20.23 5.95
CA ASN A 161 -6.38 -20.38 5.35
C ASN A 161 -6.28 -20.67 3.85
N THR A 162 -6.74 -21.85 3.44
CA THR A 162 -6.74 -22.29 2.04
C THR A 162 -7.94 -23.20 1.77
N ALA A 163 -8.18 -23.58 0.51
CA ALA A 163 -9.21 -24.56 0.18
C ALA A 163 -9.01 -25.92 0.88
N ALA A 164 -7.76 -26.28 1.23
CA ALA A 164 -7.44 -27.52 1.95
C ALA A 164 -7.52 -27.37 3.47
N ASN A 165 -7.69 -26.14 3.95
CA ASN A 165 -7.70 -25.80 5.36
C ASN A 165 -8.62 -24.58 5.59
N PRO A 166 -9.93 -24.75 5.40
CA PRO A 166 -10.91 -23.70 5.57
C PRO A 166 -11.14 -23.40 7.07
N ALA A 167 -11.64 -22.21 7.37
CA ALA A 167 -12.14 -21.86 8.70
C ALA A 167 -13.63 -22.22 8.82
N HIS A 168 -14.15 -22.32 10.04
CA HIS A 168 -15.56 -22.60 10.32
C HIS A 168 -16.32 -21.37 10.83
N PRO A 169 -17.64 -21.28 10.59
CA PRO A 169 -18.48 -20.23 11.17
C PRO A 169 -18.32 -20.12 12.70
N GLY A 170 -18.17 -18.91 13.22
CA GLY A 170 -17.91 -18.65 14.65
C GLY A 170 -16.44 -18.71 15.07
N GLU A 171 -15.54 -19.23 14.22
CA GLU A 171 -14.11 -19.19 14.48
C GLU A 171 -13.50 -17.81 14.22
N ILE A 172 -12.32 -17.57 14.80
CA ILE A 172 -11.54 -16.36 14.58
C ILE A 172 -10.55 -16.58 13.44
N ILE A 173 -10.59 -15.72 12.43
CA ILE A 173 -9.50 -15.60 11.44
C ILE A 173 -8.62 -14.40 11.79
N SER A 174 -7.33 -14.48 11.49
CA SER A 174 -6.40 -13.35 11.57
C SER A 174 -6.01 -12.94 10.16
N LEU A 175 -6.18 -11.66 9.81
CA LEU A 175 -5.80 -11.09 8.52
C LEU A 175 -4.84 -9.91 8.69
N TRP A 176 -4.04 -9.61 7.67
CA TRP A 176 -3.15 -8.45 7.65
C TRP A 176 -3.59 -7.43 6.61
N ALA A 177 -3.45 -6.16 6.96
CA ALA A 177 -3.85 -5.03 6.14
C ALA A 177 -2.91 -3.83 6.36
N THR A 178 -3.08 -2.78 5.55
CA THR A 178 -2.38 -1.49 5.65
C THR A 178 -3.36 -0.36 5.34
N GLY A 179 -2.93 0.89 5.53
CA GLY A 179 -3.72 2.08 5.21
C GLY A 179 -4.77 2.41 6.27
N GLU A 180 -4.47 2.08 7.52
CA GLU A 180 -5.32 2.30 8.67
C GLU A 180 -5.39 3.77 9.13
N GLY A 181 -4.51 4.62 8.61
CA GLY A 181 -4.43 6.02 9.00
C GLY A 181 -3.78 6.22 10.36
N GLN A 182 -4.10 7.34 11.01
CA GLN A 182 -3.56 7.65 12.34
C GLN A 182 -3.95 6.62 13.40
N THR A 183 -3.02 6.32 14.30
CA THR A 183 -3.20 5.37 15.40
C THR A 183 -3.15 6.04 16.78
N ASP A 184 -3.53 5.29 17.82
CA ASP A 184 -3.40 5.64 19.23
C ASP A 184 -2.72 4.49 20.02
N PRO A 185 -1.54 4.71 20.64
CA PRO A 185 -0.72 5.93 20.55
C PRO A 185 -0.30 6.28 19.11
N PRO A 186 0.10 7.53 18.81
CA PRO A 186 0.46 7.95 17.46
C PRO A 186 1.50 7.03 16.81
N GLY A 187 1.29 6.74 15.52
CA GLY A 187 2.20 5.92 14.72
C GLY A 187 3.60 6.51 14.65
N VAL A 188 4.61 5.64 14.66
CA VAL A 188 6.02 6.01 14.56
C VAL A 188 6.59 5.38 13.31
N ASP A 189 7.10 6.22 12.41
CA ASP A 189 7.60 5.79 11.10
C ASP A 189 8.65 4.68 11.19
N GLY A 190 8.39 3.62 10.43
CA GLY A 190 9.25 2.44 10.30
C GLY A 190 9.35 1.57 11.56
N LEU A 191 8.74 1.95 12.69
CA LEU A 191 8.88 1.23 13.95
C LEU A 191 8.39 -0.21 13.82
N ILE A 192 9.24 -1.17 14.15
CA ILE A 192 8.82 -2.56 14.29
C ILE A 192 7.99 -2.67 15.57
N ALA A 193 6.72 -3.05 15.42
CA ALA A 193 5.75 -3.08 16.50
C ALA A 193 6.19 -4.08 17.58
N ALA A 194 6.54 -3.54 18.75
CA ALA A 194 6.93 -4.28 19.92
C ALA A 194 6.32 -3.63 21.18
N GLY A 195 5.81 -4.43 22.11
CA GLY A 195 5.20 -3.93 23.34
C GLY A 195 3.77 -3.43 23.14
N ALA A 196 3.53 -2.13 23.39
CA ALA A 196 2.22 -1.52 23.18
C ALA A 196 1.90 -1.47 21.68
N LEU A 197 0.73 -1.98 21.29
CA LEU A 197 0.31 -2.07 19.89
C LEU A 197 -0.67 -0.93 19.59
N PRO A 198 -0.26 0.10 18.81
CA PRO A 198 -1.15 1.16 18.39
C PRO A 198 -2.39 0.63 17.69
N LYS A 199 -3.55 1.22 17.99
CA LYS A 199 -4.81 0.89 17.31
C LYS A 199 -5.21 2.01 16.36
N PRO A 200 -5.87 1.72 15.22
CA PRO A 200 -6.44 2.76 14.38
C PRO A 200 -7.35 3.68 15.19
N ARG A 201 -7.28 5.00 14.96
CA ARG A 201 -8.18 5.97 15.61
C ARG A 201 -9.61 5.86 15.10
N LEU A 202 -9.75 5.53 13.82
CA LEU A 202 -11.03 5.26 13.20
C LEU A 202 -11.53 3.86 13.59
N ALA A 203 -12.84 3.70 13.68
CA ALA A 203 -13.45 2.42 13.99
C ALA A 203 -13.14 1.41 12.89
N VAL A 204 -12.83 0.17 13.28
CA VAL A 204 -12.61 -0.94 12.35
C VAL A 204 -13.82 -1.86 12.37
N SER A 205 -14.32 -2.23 11.19
CA SER A 205 -15.38 -3.23 11.02
C SER A 205 -15.08 -4.13 9.83
N ALA A 206 -15.74 -5.28 9.75
CA ALA A 206 -15.55 -6.21 8.63
C ALA A 206 -16.86 -6.88 8.23
N GLU A 207 -16.92 -7.30 6.98
CA GLU A 207 -17.98 -8.15 6.44
C GLU A 207 -17.37 -9.39 5.81
N VAL A 208 -18.00 -10.55 6.03
CA VAL A 208 -17.67 -11.78 5.34
C VAL A 208 -18.90 -12.23 4.58
N ALA A 209 -18.75 -12.35 3.26
CA ALA A 209 -19.85 -12.68 2.38
C ALA A 209 -21.04 -11.69 2.48
N GLY A 210 -20.77 -10.41 2.80
CA GLY A 210 -21.80 -9.38 3.02
C GLY A 210 -22.58 -9.53 4.34
N GLN A 211 -22.15 -10.42 5.23
CA GLN A 211 -22.64 -10.48 6.61
C GLN A 211 -21.65 -9.77 7.53
N SER A 212 -22.15 -8.91 8.42
CA SER A 212 -21.33 -8.21 9.41
C SER A 212 -20.61 -9.20 10.33
N ALA A 213 -19.30 -9.04 10.46
CA ALA A 213 -18.43 -9.86 11.28
C ALA A 213 -17.94 -9.09 12.51
N THR A 214 -17.69 -9.79 13.62
CA THR A 214 -17.24 -9.14 14.85
C THR A 214 -15.73 -8.97 14.85
N ILE A 215 -15.23 -7.78 15.20
CA ILE A 215 -13.79 -7.52 15.35
C ILE A 215 -13.36 -7.88 16.77
N ALA A 216 -12.54 -8.93 16.91
CA ALA A 216 -11.94 -9.33 18.18
C ALA A 216 -10.67 -8.52 18.50
N TYR A 217 -9.94 -8.10 17.46
CA TYR A 217 -8.75 -7.26 17.56
C TYR A 217 -8.55 -6.47 16.27
N ALA A 218 -8.10 -5.22 16.39
CA ALA A 218 -7.56 -4.43 15.29
C ALA A 218 -6.48 -3.50 15.84
N GLY A 219 -5.28 -3.56 15.26
CA GLY A 219 -4.12 -2.81 15.74
C GLY A 219 -2.85 -3.20 15.00
N ALA A 220 -1.74 -2.56 15.35
CA ALA A 220 -0.43 -2.88 14.81
C ALA A 220 -0.16 -4.39 14.89
N ALA A 221 0.38 -4.97 13.81
CA ALA A 221 0.71 -6.38 13.74
C ALA A 221 2.02 -6.63 14.53
N PRO A 222 2.01 -7.44 15.60
CA PRO A 222 3.21 -7.68 16.40
C PRO A 222 4.38 -8.20 15.56
N GLY A 223 5.56 -7.59 15.73
CA GLY A 223 6.78 -7.97 15.00
C GLY A 223 6.84 -7.49 13.55
N LEU A 224 5.81 -6.80 13.05
CA LEU A 224 5.82 -6.15 11.73
C LEU A 224 5.98 -4.64 11.89
N THR A 225 6.39 -3.97 10.80
CA THR A 225 6.54 -2.52 10.77
C THR A 225 5.20 -1.81 10.97
N ALA A 226 5.24 -0.64 11.61
CA ALA A 226 4.14 0.32 11.62
C ALA A 226 3.72 0.61 10.17
N GLY A 227 2.41 0.70 9.96
CA GLY A 227 1.75 0.65 8.66
C GLY A 227 1.25 -0.73 8.25
N VAL A 228 1.60 -1.79 8.98
CA VAL A 228 0.94 -3.09 8.88
C VAL A 228 0.08 -3.32 10.12
N MET A 229 -1.22 -3.48 9.91
CA MET A 229 -2.16 -3.85 10.96
C MET A 229 -2.60 -5.31 10.84
N GLN A 230 -2.83 -5.93 11.99
CA GLN A 230 -3.50 -7.22 12.10
C GLN A 230 -4.95 -6.99 12.54
N VAL A 231 -5.87 -7.73 11.95
CA VAL A 231 -7.28 -7.74 12.32
C VAL A 231 -7.72 -9.16 12.59
N ASN A 232 -8.28 -9.41 13.78
CA ASN A 232 -8.88 -10.69 14.13
C ASN A 232 -10.39 -10.56 13.98
N VAL A 233 -10.95 -11.35 13.07
CA VAL A 233 -12.37 -11.30 12.68
C VAL A 233 -13.03 -12.59 13.12
N VAL A 234 -14.10 -12.50 13.91
CA VAL A 234 -14.97 -13.65 14.20
C VAL A 234 -15.89 -13.85 13.02
N LEU A 235 -15.79 -15.01 12.36
CA LEU A 235 -16.67 -15.37 11.26
C LEU A 235 -18.13 -15.41 11.75
N PRO A 236 -19.09 -14.82 11.01
CA PRO A 236 -20.49 -14.89 11.40
C PRO A 236 -20.95 -16.34 11.56
N ALA A 237 -21.51 -16.70 12.72
CA ALA A 237 -22.00 -18.05 12.98
C ALA A 237 -23.18 -18.46 12.06
N THR A 238 -23.78 -17.48 11.37
CA THR A 238 -24.86 -17.62 10.39
C THR A 238 -24.37 -17.80 8.96
N LEU A 239 -23.06 -17.95 8.73
CA LEU A 239 -22.54 -18.28 7.40
C LEU A 239 -23.02 -19.68 6.98
N ASP A 240 -23.74 -19.75 5.87
CA ASP A 240 -24.31 -20.96 5.26
C ASP A 240 -23.66 -21.31 3.92
N ARG A 241 -22.70 -20.50 3.47
CA ARG A 241 -21.92 -20.68 2.25
C ARG A 241 -20.54 -21.23 2.54
N SER A 242 -20.00 -21.98 1.58
CA SER A 242 -18.66 -22.58 1.65
C SER A 242 -17.78 -22.14 0.48
N GLY A 243 -16.48 -22.41 0.61
CA GLY A 243 -15.46 -22.05 -0.37
C GLY A 243 -14.88 -20.67 -0.13
N ALA A 244 -14.34 -20.04 -1.19
CA ALA A 244 -13.75 -18.72 -1.12
C ALA A 244 -14.85 -17.63 -1.03
N LEU A 245 -15.07 -17.11 0.18
CA LEU A 245 -16.04 -16.05 0.47
C LEU A 245 -15.35 -14.68 0.51
N PRO A 246 -15.96 -13.61 -0.03
CA PRO A 246 -15.35 -12.28 -0.02
C PRO A 246 -15.26 -11.73 1.41
N VAL A 247 -14.17 -11.04 1.71
CA VAL A 247 -13.92 -10.32 2.95
C VAL A 247 -13.76 -8.84 2.61
N LEU A 248 -14.53 -7.99 3.28
CA LEU A 248 -14.35 -6.55 3.23
C LEU A 248 -13.95 -6.05 4.63
N LEU A 249 -12.96 -5.18 4.66
CA LEU A 249 -12.51 -4.48 5.85
C LEU A 249 -12.84 -3.00 5.71
N TYR A 250 -13.28 -2.38 6.78
CA TYR A 250 -13.56 -0.95 6.84
C TYR A 250 -12.70 -0.31 7.92
N VAL A 251 -12.19 0.88 7.63
CA VAL A 251 -11.57 1.78 8.61
C VAL A 251 -12.30 3.11 8.49
N GLY A 252 -13.10 3.44 9.50
CA GLY A 252 -14.10 4.50 9.41
C GLY A 252 -15.17 4.13 8.38
N ASP A 253 -15.37 5.01 7.39
CA ASP A 253 -16.29 4.82 6.26
C ASP A 253 -15.59 4.28 5.00
N ARG A 254 -14.28 4.01 5.07
CA ARG A 254 -13.47 3.60 3.93
C ARG A 254 -13.38 2.08 3.82
N PRO A 255 -13.88 1.47 2.73
CA PRO A 255 -13.77 0.03 2.51
C PRO A 255 -12.41 -0.33 1.89
N SER A 256 -11.99 -1.58 2.11
CA SER A 256 -10.99 -2.25 1.29
C SER A 256 -11.53 -2.58 -0.11
N SER A 257 -10.64 -2.90 -1.06
CA SER A 257 -11.01 -3.17 -2.44
C SER A 257 -12.19 -4.15 -2.58
N VAL A 258 -13.22 -3.72 -3.30
CA VAL A 258 -14.45 -4.50 -3.47
C VAL A 258 -14.35 -5.45 -4.67
N TYR A 259 -13.51 -5.15 -5.67
CA TYR A 259 -13.35 -6.00 -6.86
C TYR A 259 -11.95 -5.91 -7.52
N PRO A 260 -11.25 -7.03 -7.77
CA PRO A 260 -11.61 -8.41 -7.43
C PRO A 260 -11.22 -8.66 -5.97
N GLY A 261 -12.15 -8.51 -5.03
CA GLY A 261 -11.85 -8.42 -3.60
C GLY A 261 -11.09 -9.62 -3.00
N VAL A 262 -10.68 -9.45 -1.74
CA VAL A 262 -9.98 -10.50 -0.99
C VAL A 262 -10.96 -11.55 -0.48
N THR A 263 -10.55 -12.82 -0.40
CA THR A 263 -11.39 -13.93 0.04
C THR A 263 -10.79 -14.70 1.22
N VAL A 264 -11.67 -15.36 1.96
CA VAL A 264 -11.38 -16.36 3.00
C VAL A 264 -12.07 -17.67 2.64
N PHE A 265 -11.40 -18.79 2.80
CA PHE A 265 -11.99 -20.12 2.65
C PHE A 265 -12.75 -20.51 3.92
N VAL A 266 -14.04 -20.82 3.76
CA VAL A 266 -14.92 -21.24 4.85
C VAL A 266 -15.58 -22.59 4.53
N GLU A 267 -15.75 -23.44 5.54
CA GLU A 267 -16.52 -24.67 5.48
C GLU A 267 -17.50 -24.75 6.69
N PRO A 268 -18.79 -25.07 6.47
CA PRO A 268 -19.78 -25.17 7.54
C PRO A 268 -19.47 -26.23 8.61
#